data_AF-A0A6I6EN13-F1
#
_entry.id   AF-A0A6I6EN13-F1
#
_cell.length_a   1.000
_cell.length_b   1.000
_cell.length_c   1.000
_cell.angle_alpha   90.00
_cell.angle_beta   90.00
_cell.angle_gamma   90.00
#
_symmetry.space_group_name_H-M   'P 1'
#
loop_
_entity.id
_entity.type
_entity.pdbx_description
1 polymer ?
#
loop_
_entity_poly.entity_id
_entity_poly.type
_entity_poly.pdbx_seq_one_letter_code
_entity_poly.pdbx_strand_id
1 'polypeptide(L)'
;MKVTGTSVNKVISMYEINKKQVGKTKEVTKNDTLEISKLGKTLSSFAEGGITSMSPEKLEKIRNEISNGTYKVNPRLIAEKMMEAMKGQVR
;
A
#
# COMPACT_ATOMS: atom_id res chain seq x y z
N MET A 1 45.63 -40.60 24.13
CA MET A 1 45.57 -39.19 23.68
C MET A 1 44.18 -38.93 23.11
N LYS A 2 43.36 -38.07 23.76
CA LYS A 2 41.96 -37.82 23.38
C LYS A 2 41.92 -36.61 22.44
N VAL A 3 41.63 -36.83 21.16
CA VAL A 3 41.56 -35.77 20.15
C VAL A 3 40.13 -35.23 20.15
N THR A 4 39.91 -34.03 20.71
CA THR A 4 38.60 -33.38 20.71
C THR A 4 38.38 -32.65 19.38
N GLY A 5 37.23 -32.86 18.74
CA GLY A 5 36.83 -32.34 17.42
C GLY A 5 36.53 -30.82 17.39
N THR A 6 37.36 -30.01 18.04
CA THR A 6 37.21 -28.55 18.13
C THR A 6 37.71 -27.82 16.88
N SER A 7 38.48 -28.49 16.02
CA SER A 7 39.01 -27.89 14.78
C SER A 7 37.94 -27.69 13.70
N VAL A 8 37.01 -28.64 13.55
CA VAL A 8 36.00 -28.61 12.48
C VAL A 8 35.01 -27.47 12.70
N ASN A 9 34.53 -27.29 13.94
CA ASN A 9 33.63 -26.19 14.29
C ASN A 9 34.28 -24.81 14.12
N LYS A 10 35.59 -24.71 14.39
CA LYS A 10 36.34 -23.46 14.20
C LYS A 10 36.42 -23.07 12.73
N VAL A 11 36.65 -24.05 11.85
CA VAL A 11 36.67 -23.83 10.39
C VAL A 11 35.28 -23.43 9.88
N ILE A 12 34.22 -24.10 10.34
CA ILE A 12 32.83 -23.76 9.97
C ILE A 12 32.48 -22.33 10.42
N SER A 13 32.82 -21.95 11.66
CA SER A 13 32.59 -20.59 12.16
C SER A 13 33.35 -19.52 11.37
N MET A 14 34.55 -19.83 10.85
CA MET A 14 35.31 -18.90 10.02
C MET A 14 34.63 -18.68 8.67
N TYR A 15 34.00 -19.69 8.08
CA TYR A 15 33.21 -19.52 6.85
C TYR A 15 31.92 -18.73 7.09
N GLU A 16 31.23 -18.96 8.22
CA GLU A 16 30.03 -18.19 8.59
C GLU A 16 30.33 -16.72 8.90
N ILE A 17 31.44 -16.43 9.60
CA ILE A 17 31.87 -15.06 9.91
C ILE A 17 32.32 -14.31 8.65
N ASN A 18 32.96 -15.00 7.69
CA ASN A 18 33.40 -14.43 6.41
C ASN A 18 32.28 -14.34 5.37
N LYS A 19 31.12 -14.94 5.62
CA LYS A 19 29.86 -14.60 4.94
C LYS A 19 29.39 -13.23 5.43
N LYS A 20 30.26 -12.22 5.32
CA LYS A 20 29.88 -10.82 5.42
C LYS A 20 28.66 -10.68 4.54
N GLN A 21 27.54 -10.32 5.15
CA GLN A 21 26.42 -9.76 4.42
C GLN A 21 27.04 -8.70 3.54
N VAL A 22 27.11 -8.99 2.23
CA VAL A 22 27.25 -7.96 1.22
C VAL A 22 25.97 -7.16 1.42
N GLY A 23 26.06 -6.19 2.33
CA GLY A 23 24.98 -5.29 2.63
C GLY A 23 24.62 -4.73 1.29
N LYS A 24 23.41 -5.05 0.81
CA LYS A 24 22.89 -4.48 -0.41
C LYS A 24 23.06 -2.98 -0.24
N THR A 25 24.07 -2.42 -0.88
CA THR A 25 24.17 -0.98 -1.05
C THR A 25 22.86 -0.63 -1.69
N LYS A 26 21.99 0.06 -0.94
CA LYS A 26 20.71 0.54 -1.48
C LYS A 26 21.10 1.26 -2.76
N GLU A 27 20.69 0.74 -3.90
CA GLU A 27 20.87 1.44 -5.16
C GLU A 27 20.20 2.77 -4.97
N VAL A 28 21.00 3.83 -4.89
CA VAL A 28 20.49 5.20 -4.88
C VAL A 28 20.09 5.46 -6.33
N THR A 29 18.88 5.06 -6.68
CA THR A 29 18.28 5.41 -7.96
C THR A 29 18.17 6.93 -8.00
N LYS A 30 18.94 7.55 -8.90
CA LYS A 30 18.80 8.96 -9.21
C LYS A 30 17.50 9.10 -10.00
N ASN A 31 16.43 9.49 -9.32
CA ASN A 31 15.13 9.72 -9.94
C ASN A 31 14.99 11.21 -10.20
N ASP A 32 14.51 11.57 -11.39
CA ASP A 32 14.08 12.92 -11.66
C ASP A 32 12.81 13.22 -10.88
N THR A 33 12.76 14.39 -10.24
CA THR A 33 11.58 14.83 -9.47
C THR A 33 10.97 16.02 -10.19
N LEU A 34 9.68 15.93 -10.49
CA LEU A 34 8.88 17.05 -11.01
C LEU A 34 7.96 17.54 -9.89
N GLU A 35 8.06 18.83 -9.55
CA GLU A 35 7.17 19.43 -8.57
C GLU A 35 5.96 20.08 -9.25
N ILE A 36 4.79 19.49 -9.02
CA ILE A 36 3.51 20.09 -9.39
C ILE A 36 2.99 20.89 -8.19
N SER A 37 2.44 22.08 -8.44
CA SER A 37 1.80 22.89 -7.40
C SER A 37 0.71 22.09 -6.68
N LYS A 38 0.50 22.37 -5.39
CA LYS A 38 -0.56 21.71 -4.59
C LYS A 38 -1.93 21.82 -5.28
N LEU A 39 -2.20 22.99 -5.86
CA LEU A 39 -3.41 23.25 -6.64
C LEU A 39 -3.48 22.39 -7.91
N GLY A 40 -2.38 22.27 -8.68
CA GLY A 40 -2.31 21.42 -9.87
C GLY A 40 -2.56 19.95 -9.55
N LYS A 41 -2.00 19.44 -8.45
CA LYS A 41 -2.25 18.06 -7.97
C LYS A 41 -3.74 17.84 -7.65
N THR A 42 -4.37 18.80 -6.98
CA THR A 42 -5.80 18.71 -6.70
C THR A 42 -6.63 18.74 -7.98
N LEU A 43 -6.34 19.65 -8.92
CA LEU A 43 -7.10 19.77 -10.16
C LEU A 43 -6.94 18.54 -11.09
N SER A 44 -5.75 17.91 -11.15
CA SER A 44 -5.56 16.66 -11.91
C SER A 44 -6.44 15.53 -11.37
N SER A 45 -6.50 15.41 -10.04
CA SER A 45 -7.37 14.41 -9.38
C SER A 45 -8.85 14.64 -9.71
N PHE A 46 -9.26 15.89 -9.95
CA PHE A 46 -10.62 16.23 -10.37
C PHE A 46 -10.88 15.86 -11.83
N ALA A 47 -9.90 16.07 -12.72
CA ALA A 47 -9.99 15.73 -14.14
C ALA A 47 -10.01 14.21 -14.39
N GLU A 48 -9.34 13.43 -13.55
CA GLU A 48 -9.29 11.96 -13.62
C GLU A 48 -10.55 11.28 -13.05
N GLY A 49 -11.59 12.05 -12.68
CA GLY A 49 -12.81 11.52 -12.05
C GLY A 49 -12.63 11.15 -10.58
N GLY A 50 -11.48 11.49 -9.98
CA GLY A 50 -11.07 11.14 -8.62
C GLY A 50 -11.65 12.03 -7.51
N ILE A 51 -12.83 12.62 -7.70
CA ILE A 51 -13.53 13.32 -6.61
C ILE A 51 -14.56 12.38 -6.02
N THR A 52 -14.07 11.38 -5.30
CA THR A 52 -14.85 10.70 -4.28
C THR A 52 -14.58 11.31 -2.90
N SER A 53 -14.33 12.62 -2.80
CA SER A 53 -14.31 13.28 -1.49
C SER A 53 -15.76 13.40 -1.01
N MET A 54 -16.25 12.35 -0.37
CA MET A 54 -17.46 12.43 0.44
C MET A 54 -17.28 13.59 1.43
N SER A 55 -18.22 14.55 1.44
CA SER A 55 -18.14 15.67 2.38
C SER A 55 -18.18 15.13 3.82
N PRO A 56 -17.47 15.77 4.77
CA PRO A 56 -17.50 15.35 6.18
C PRO A 56 -18.92 15.26 6.74
N GLU A 57 -19.78 16.21 6.35
CA GLU A 57 -21.21 16.24 6.72
C GLU A 57 -21.97 15.02 6.22
N LYS A 58 -21.69 14.57 4.99
CA LYS A 58 -22.34 13.39 4.41
C LYS A 58 -21.90 12.11 5.11
N LEU A 59 -20.64 12.03 5.54
CA LEU A 59 -20.13 10.91 6.31
C LEU A 59 -20.80 10.83 7.69
N GLU A 60 -20.89 11.94 8.40
CA GLU A 60 -21.56 12.00 9.72
C GLU A 60 -23.05 11.65 9.62
N LYS A 61 -23.74 12.12 8.57
CA LYS A 61 -25.13 11.73 8.31
C LYS A 61 -25.29 10.22 8.14
N ILE A 62 -24.44 9.58 7.34
CA ILE A 62 -24.48 8.12 7.14
C ILE A 62 -24.19 7.39 8.46
N ARG A 63 -23.20 7.84 9.24
CA ARG A 63 -22.89 7.26 10.56
C ARG A 63 -24.09 7.33 11.51
N ASN A 64 -24.77 8.47 11.54
CA ASN A 64 -25.98 8.65 12.35
C ASN A 64 -27.14 7.75 11.88
N GLU A 65 -27.37 7.65 10.57
CA GLU A 65 -28.41 6.75 10.02
C GLU A 65 -28.13 5.28 10.33
N ILE A 66 -26.86 4.86 10.30
CA ILE A 66 -26.46 3.49 10.69
C ILE A 66 -26.66 3.28 12.18
N SER A 67 -26.20 4.21 13.03
CA SER A 67 -26.36 4.12 14.49
C SER A 67 -27.82 4.07 14.92
N ASN A 68 -28.69 4.82 14.23
CA ASN A 68 -30.12 4.87 14.50
C ASN A 68 -30.90 3.73 13.83
N GLY A 69 -30.24 2.87 13.05
CA GLY A 69 -30.86 1.77 12.31
C GLY A 69 -31.80 2.21 11.17
N THR A 70 -31.75 3.48 10.77
CA THR A 70 -32.60 4.04 9.70
C THR A 70 -31.94 3.98 8.32
N TYR A 71 -30.68 3.52 8.24
CA TYR A 71 -29.97 3.36 6.98
C TYR A 71 -30.59 2.25 6.12
N LYS A 72 -31.17 2.62 4.98
CA LYS A 72 -31.78 1.68 4.03
C LYS A 72 -30.81 1.32 2.92
N VAL A 73 -30.40 0.06 2.88
CA VAL A 73 -29.55 -0.48 1.83
C VAL A 73 -30.36 -0.64 0.53
N ASN A 74 -29.85 -0.12 -0.59
CA ASN A 74 -30.47 -0.28 -1.91
C ASN A 74 -29.71 -1.34 -2.75
N PRO A 75 -30.26 -2.56 -2.92
CA PRO A 75 -29.58 -3.64 -3.63
C PRO A 75 -29.30 -3.34 -5.11
N ARG A 76 -30.18 -2.59 -5.77
CA ARG A 76 -30.03 -2.22 -7.18
C ARG A 76 -28.82 -1.31 -7.38
N LEU A 77 -28.69 -0.31 -6.51
CA LEU A 77 -27.55 0.62 -6.55
C LEU A 77 -26.22 -0.10 -6.28
N ILE A 78 -26.23 -1.06 -5.35
CA ILE A 78 -25.04 -1.89 -5.07
C ILE A 78 -24.64 -2.67 -6.33
N ALA A 79 -25.57 -3.39 -6.94
CA ALA A 79 -25.29 -4.17 -8.14
C ALA A 79 -24.77 -3.29 -9.29
N GLU A 80 -25.37 -2.12 -9.50
CA GLU A 80 -24.92 -1.15 -10.50
C GLU A 80 -23.47 -0.71 -10.28
N LYS A 81 -23.11 -0.36 -9.04
CA LYS A 81 -21.74 0.04 -8.70
C LYS A 81 -20.72 -1.10 -8.78
N MET A 82 -21.13 -2.33 -8.46
CA MET A 82 -20.29 -3.51 -8.68
C MET A 82 -19.98 -3.72 -10.17
N MET A 83 -20.98 -3.57 -11.03
CA MET A 83 -20.80 -3.69 -12.49
C MET A 83 -19.95 -2.55 -13.06
N GLU A 84 -20.12 -1.32 -12.58
CA GLU A 84 -19.31 -0.16 -12.97
C GLU A 84 -17.83 -0.37 -12.61
N ALA A 85 -17.55 -0.86 -11.40
CA ALA A 85 -16.19 -1.18 -10.96
C ALA A 85 -15.54 -2.28 -11.84
N MET A 86 -16.32 -3.31 -12.21
CA MET A 86 -15.83 -4.38 -13.09
C MET A 86 -15.54 -3.90 -14.52
N LYS A 87 -16.33 -2.96 -15.07
CA LYS A 87 -16.12 -2.42 -16.42
C LYS A 87 -14.87 -1.54 -16.52
N GLY A 88 -14.50 -0.83 -15.45
CA GLY A 88 -13.30 0.03 -15.41
C GLY A 88 -11.97 -0.73 -15.37
N GLN A 89 -11.98 -2.04 -15.12
CA GLN A 89 -10.77 -2.89 -15.02
C GLN A 89 -10.37 -3.54 -16.36
N VAL A 90 -11.10 -3.31 -17.44
CA VAL A 90 -10.72 -3.75 -18.79
C VAL A 90 -9.91 -2.63 -19.45
N ARG A 91 -8.65 -2.48 -19.03
CA ARG A 91 -7.62 -1.70 -19.71
C ARG A 91 -6.31 -2.47 -19.70
#